data_AF-A0A0E9N9N3-F1
#
_entry.id   AF-A0A0E9N9N3-F1
#
_cell.length_a   1.000
_cell.length_b   1.000
_cell.length_c   1.000
_cell.angle_alpha   90.00
_cell.angle_beta   90.00
_cell.angle_gamma   90.00
#
_symmetry.space_group_name_H-M   'P 1'
#
loop_
_entity.id
_entity.type
_entity.pdbx_description
1 polymer ?
#
loop_
_entity_poly.entity_id
_entity_poly.type
_entity_poly.pdbx_seq_one_letter_code
_entity_poly.pdbx_strand_id
1 'polypeptide(L)'
;MHHAPGDSATEVVVDIKLLDFAFLKHLLNRKRTMTQNKHEGAVAAVNDPAFQPRSEFLDAIDCEDYRLMIAGEDYNAMVPELLEGRLRMKRLCRKYNDTLGDPEDLGLEKLAEKRREMLSQMLGKCDLTQVDLEPPVMFDYGGNIFLGDGVYMNYNTTILDCAPVYIGDRTMFGPNVSIYTAGHPIEAGPRLAGTEWAKPIRIGKECWIGGNAVITPGVTVGDRVVVAAGAVVTKDVPNDCVVGGVPAKVIKKIDQTEGRRQLEERDQRTLNYLHPPFRSIITMAAAAPPKSNWADDVEDDNALPAPEITISEDGKTKTIVEYKINEAGKKVKITRRIKTTLVKEHVNAAVADRKSWTKFGAEKGKKAGPDHSTTTVGENIYLKLSVGSKVKQVLEDDEKDSEQQLKEQLKDKTVACRICKGNHFTARCPYKDTLGSLDEAGPSGAGTPGEPEQPAANARGTYVPVHLRAGARTTGETMRGPGRGDQDELATLRITSLSEEATEDDLREIFKRFNGISRVFVARDRETGQGKGFAFVSFYERDEAQRAMEKINGMPYDHQILKVEFAQPKK
;
A
#
# COMPACT_ATOMS: atom_id res chain seq x y z
N MET A 1 -83.90 -43.13 -24.13
CA MET A 1 -83.85 -44.48 -23.53
C MET A 1 -82.65 -45.21 -24.11
N HIS A 2 -81.86 -46.01 -23.39
CA HIS A 2 -81.55 -46.05 -21.96
C HIS A 2 -80.31 -46.97 -21.82
N HIS A 3 -79.39 -46.67 -20.89
CA HIS A 3 -78.20 -47.47 -20.53
C HIS A 3 -77.07 -47.64 -21.56
N ALA A 4 -75.85 -47.61 -21.03
CA ALA A 4 -74.60 -48.00 -21.68
C ALA A 4 -74.15 -49.38 -21.14
N PRO A 5 -73.32 -50.14 -21.87
CA PRO A 5 -72.54 -51.23 -21.29
C PRO A 5 -71.41 -50.65 -20.42
N GLY A 6 -70.97 -51.41 -19.41
CA GLY A 6 -69.85 -51.00 -18.54
C GLY A 6 -68.51 -51.57 -18.98
N ASP A 7 -67.44 -50.78 -18.87
CA ASP A 7 -66.08 -51.23 -19.13
C ASP A 7 -65.57 -52.18 -18.02
N SER A 8 -65.06 -53.34 -18.42
CA SER A 8 -64.33 -54.24 -17.52
C SER A 8 -62.85 -53.84 -17.45
N ALA A 9 -62.40 -53.36 -16.29
CA ALA A 9 -61.02 -52.93 -16.09
C ALA A 9 -60.02 -54.10 -16.24
N THR A 10 -59.08 -53.97 -17.18
CA THR A 10 -57.92 -54.86 -17.30
C THR A 10 -56.79 -54.38 -16.39
N GLU A 11 -56.55 -55.08 -15.27
CA GLU A 11 -55.37 -54.84 -14.44
C GLU A 11 -54.09 -55.22 -15.20
N VAL A 12 -53.22 -54.23 -15.44
CA VAL A 12 -51.87 -54.47 -15.96
C VAL A 12 -50.92 -54.68 -14.78
N VAL A 13 -50.80 -55.93 -14.33
CA VAL A 13 -49.85 -56.31 -13.27
C VAL A 13 -48.42 -56.25 -13.80
N VAL A 14 -47.69 -55.19 -13.45
CA VAL A 14 -46.26 -55.07 -13.75
C VAL A 14 -45.46 -55.78 -12.66
N ASP A 15 -44.91 -56.95 -13.02
CA ASP A 15 -44.15 -57.84 -12.12
C ASP A 15 -42.73 -57.29 -11.86
N ILE A 16 -42.61 -56.35 -10.92
CA ILE A 16 -41.32 -55.72 -10.54
C ILE A 16 -40.47 -56.70 -9.72
N LYS A 17 -39.79 -57.62 -10.43
CA LYS A 17 -38.78 -58.52 -9.85
C LYS A 17 -37.37 -57.96 -10.01
N LEU A 18 -36.60 -58.05 -8.93
CA LEU A 18 -35.14 -57.82 -8.89
C LEU A 18 -34.65 -56.40 -9.22
N LEU A 19 -35.24 -55.40 -8.55
CA LEU A 19 -34.40 -54.29 -8.05
C LEU A 19 -33.46 -54.87 -6.98
N ASP A 20 -32.15 -54.81 -7.21
CA ASP A 20 -31.16 -55.39 -6.32
C ASP A 20 -31.20 -54.72 -4.93
N PHE A 21 -31.55 -55.50 -3.91
CA PHE A 21 -31.57 -55.07 -2.51
C PHE A 21 -30.19 -54.67 -1.99
N ALA A 22 -29.08 -55.17 -2.56
CA ALA A 22 -27.74 -54.73 -2.22
C ALA A 22 -27.46 -53.32 -2.79
N PHE A 23 -27.81 -53.06 -4.06
CA PHE A 23 -27.76 -51.71 -4.63
C PHE A 23 -28.66 -50.72 -3.87
N LEU A 24 -29.90 -51.10 -3.53
CA LEU A 24 -30.80 -50.25 -2.77
C LEU A 24 -30.30 -50.00 -1.33
N LYS A 25 -29.77 -51.02 -0.63
CA LYS A 25 -29.06 -50.83 0.65
C LYS A 25 -27.82 -49.95 0.49
N HIS A 26 -27.07 -50.05 -0.60
CA HIS A 26 -25.89 -49.22 -0.82
C HIS A 26 -26.28 -47.75 -1.06
N LEU A 27 -27.36 -47.49 -1.81
CA LEU A 27 -27.93 -46.15 -1.99
C LEU A 27 -28.51 -45.57 -0.71
N LEU A 28 -29.27 -46.36 0.05
CA LEU A 28 -29.81 -45.96 1.36
C LEU A 28 -28.70 -45.74 2.37
N ASN A 29 -27.68 -46.59 2.42
CA ASN A 29 -26.51 -46.39 3.29
C ASN A 29 -25.65 -45.21 2.83
N ARG A 30 -25.49 -44.95 1.52
CA ARG A 30 -24.83 -43.71 1.02
C ARG A 30 -25.61 -42.47 1.41
N LYS A 31 -26.94 -42.47 1.31
CA LYS A 31 -27.77 -41.38 1.84
C LYS A 31 -27.60 -41.27 3.36
N ARG A 32 -27.59 -42.39 4.09
CA ARG A 32 -27.49 -42.42 5.56
C ARG A 32 -26.13 -41.93 6.07
N THR A 33 -25.02 -42.31 5.43
CA THR A 33 -23.69 -41.78 5.74
C THR A 33 -23.53 -40.35 5.26
N MET A 34 -24.13 -39.95 4.12
CA MET A 34 -24.19 -38.52 3.77
C MET A 34 -24.99 -37.71 4.80
N THR A 35 -26.10 -38.21 5.35
CA THR A 35 -26.84 -37.53 6.42
C THR A 35 -26.13 -37.58 7.77
N GLN A 36 -25.36 -38.62 8.07
CA GLN A 36 -24.53 -38.67 9.30
C GLN A 36 -23.35 -37.71 9.21
N ASN A 37 -22.60 -37.71 8.10
CA ASN A 37 -21.51 -36.76 7.87
C ASN A 37 -22.02 -35.30 7.76
N LYS A 38 -23.26 -35.10 7.27
CA LYS A 38 -24.00 -33.82 7.37
C LYS A 38 -24.26 -33.44 8.83
N HIS A 39 -24.89 -34.32 9.61
CA HIS A 39 -25.12 -34.11 11.05
C HIS A 39 -23.83 -33.84 11.84
N GLU A 40 -22.72 -34.52 11.54
CA GLU A 40 -21.42 -34.27 12.20
C GLU A 40 -20.86 -32.87 11.87
N GLY A 41 -21.19 -32.30 10.71
CA GLY A 41 -20.92 -30.90 10.38
C GLY A 41 -21.91 -29.93 11.04
N ALA A 42 -23.20 -30.23 11.00
CA ALA A 42 -24.27 -29.45 11.63
C ALA A 42 -24.04 -29.21 13.13
N VAL A 43 -23.60 -30.26 13.82
CA VAL A 43 -23.29 -30.26 15.25
C VAL A 43 -22.06 -29.39 15.58
N ALA A 44 -21.20 -29.06 14.62
CA ALA A 44 -19.99 -28.27 14.85
C ALA A 44 -20.24 -26.75 14.96
N ALA A 45 -21.31 -26.22 14.36
CA ALA A 45 -21.67 -24.80 14.49
C ALA A 45 -22.41 -24.52 15.81
N VAL A 46 -23.34 -25.41 16.19
CA VAL A 46 -24.14 -25.30 17.43
C VAL A 46 -23.28 -25.53 18.69
N ASN A 47 -22.18 -26.30 18.58
CA ASN A 47 -21.23 -26.55 19.67
C ASN A 47 -19.99 -25.64 19.68
N ASP A 48 -19.93 -24.57 18.87
CA ASP A 48 -18.84 -23.60 19.00
C ASP A 48 -19.00 -22.80 20.31
N PRO A 49 -18.08 -22.87 21.29
CA PRO A 49 -18.19 -22.09 22.52
C PRO A 49 -18.09 -20.56 22.30
N ALA A 50 -17.68 -20.11 21.10
CA ALA A 50 -17.78 -18.71 20.69
C ALA A 50 -19.17 -18.31 20.13
N PHE A 51 -20.03 -19.28 19.78
CA PHE A 51 -21.41 -19.00 19.36
C PHE A 51 -22.26 -18.65 20.59
N GLN A 52 -22.37 -17.36 20.88
CA GLN A 52 -23.12 -16.84 22.02
C GLN A 52 -24.19 -15.83 21.56
N PRO A 53 -25.21 -16.26 20.78
CA PRO A 53 -26.37 -15.43 20.47
C PRO A 53 -27.08 -15.00 21.77
N ARG A 54 -27.75 -13.86 21.74
CA ARG A 54 -28.49 -13.34 22.91
C ARG A 54 -29.83 -14.06 23.04
N SER A 55 -30.28 -14.30 24.28
CA SER A 55 -31.59 -14.89 24.59
C SER A 55 -32.74 -14.11 23.95
N GLU A 56 -32.72 -12.79 24.09
CA GLU A 56 -33.71 -11.82 23.59
C GLU A 56 -33.73 -11.71 22.05
N PHE A 57 -32.89 -12.49 21.37
CA PHE A 57 -32.88 -12.71 19.93
C PHE A 57 -33.37 -14.12 19.59
N LEU A 58 -32.89 -15.16 20.29
CA LEU A 58 -33.35 -16.54 20.12
C LEU A 58 -34.85 -16.72 20.43
N ASP A 59 -35.35 -16.13 21.51
CA ASP A 59 -36.73 -16.29 22.00
C ASP A 59 -37.81 -15.88 20.96
N ALA A 60 -37.42 -15.13 19.93
CA ALA A 60 -38.29 -14.66 18.85
C ALA A 60 -38.13 -15.44 17.52
N ILE A 61 -37.14 -16.32 17.40
CA ILE A 61 -36.80 -17.00 16.13
C ILE A 61 -36.47 -18.51 16.24
N ASP A 62 -36.36 -19.07 17.46
CA ASP A 62 -35.97 -20.47 17.70
C ASP A 62 -37.04 -21.48 17.23
N CYS A 63 -37.05 -21.70 15.92
CA CYS A 63 -37.83 -22.69 15.20
C CYS A 63 -36.90 -23.78 14.61
N GLU A 64 -37.48 -24.86 14.08
CA GLU A 64 -36.65 -25.95 13.52
C GLU A 64 -35.83 -25.50 12.31
N ASP A 65 -36.40 -24.69 11.42
CA ASP A 65 -35.68 -24.09 10.29
C ASP A 65 -34.54 -23.14 10.73
N TYR A 66 -34.67 -22.46 11.87
CA TYR A 66 -33.56 -21.68 12.45
C TYR A 66 -32.41 -22.59 12.91
N ARG A 67 -32.71 -23.75 13.51
CA ARG A 67 -31.69 -24.72 13.93
C ARG A 67 -31.01 -25.38 12.73
N LEU A 68 -31.77 -25.71 11.68
CA LEU A 68 -31.24 -26.18 10.39
C LEU A 68 -30.37 -25.11 9.71
N MET A 69 -30.78 -23.84 9.76
CA MET A 69 -30.04 -22.70 9.23
C MET A 69 -28.67 -22.51 9.93
N ILE A 70 -28.64 -22.50 11.26
CA ILE A 70 -27.38 -22.38 12.04
C ILE A 70 -26.48 -23.62 11.86
N ALA A 71 -27.07 -24.80 11.71
CA ALA A 71 -26.36 -26.03 11.32
C ALA A 71 -25.77 -25.98 9.89
N GLY A 72 -26.27 -25.10 9.02
CA GLY A 72 -25.89 -25.04 7.61
C GLY A 72 -26.45 -26.17 6.75
N GLU A 73 -27.56 -26.77 7.20
CA GLU A 73 -28.38 -27.67 6.39
C GLU A 73 -29.32 -26.88 5.46
N ASP A 74 -30.05 -27.59 4.61
CA ASP A 74 -31.08 -27.00 3.76
C ASP A 74 -32.33 -26.67 4.62
N TYR A 75 -32.72 -25.39 4.68
CA TYR A 75 -33.84 -24.88 5.49
C TYR A 75 -34.86 -24.09 4.64
N ASN A 76 -36.10 -23.97 5.13
CA ASN A 76 -37.11 -23.11 4.53
C ASN A 76 -36.99 -21.68 5.10
N ALA A 77 -36.42 -20.78 4.31
CA ALA A 77 -36.26 -19.39 4.69
C ALA A 77 -37.60 -18.65 4.83
N MET A 78 -38.74 -19.19 4.38
CA MET A 78 -40.03 -18.50 4.34
C MET A 78 -40.94 -18.79 5.54
N VAL A 79 -40.44 -19.43 6.61
CA VAL A 79 -41.23 -19.61 7.85
C VAL A 79 -41.47 -18.28 8.59
N PRO A 80 -42.61 -18.10 9.28
CA PRO A 80 -42.97 -16.85 9.95
C PRO A 80 -41.90 -16.31 10.90
N GLU A 81 -41.29 -17.17 11.70
CA GLU A 81 -40.28 -16.85 12.72
C GLU A 81 -39.03 -16.24 12.09
N LEU A 82 -38.55 -16.83 10.99
CA LEU A 82 -37.42 -16.31 10.21
C LEU A 82 -37.78 -15.01 9.46
N LEU A 83 -39.02 -14.83 9.03
CA LEU A 83 -39.52 -13.57 8.46
C LEU A 83 -39.61 -12.44 9.51
N GLU A 84 -40.12 -12.75 10.70
CA GLU A 84 -40.23 -11.80 11.82
C GLU A 84 -38.87 -11.41 12.38
N GLY A 85 -37.92 -12.35 12.50
CA GLY A 85 -36.52 -12.06 12.84
C GLY A 85 -35.88 -11.02 11.93
N ARG A 86 -36.03 -11.20 10.60
CA ARG A 86 -35.53 -10.23 9.61
C ARG A 86 -36.27 -8.90 9.64
N LEU A 87 -37.57 -8.91 9.94
CA LEU A 87 -38.35 -7.68 10.08
C LEU A 87 -37.98 -6.90 11.36
N ARG A 88 -37.71 -7.59 12.47
CA ARG A 88 -37.10 -7.03 13.70
C ARG A 88 -35.78 -6.37 13.37
N MET A 89 -34.88 -7.09 12.68
CA MET A 89 -33.56 -6.57 12.35
C MET A 89 -33.61 -5.37 11.40
N LYS A 90 -34.42 -5.41 10.33
CA LYS A 90 -34.59 -4.30 9.38
C LYS A 90 -35.15 -3.04 10.05
N ARG A 91 -36.00 -3.18 11.07
CA ARG A 91 -36.45 -2.05 11.94
C ARG A 91 -35.32 -1.48 12.80
N LEU A 92 -34.44 -2.33 13.34
CA LEU A 92 -33.28 -1.89 14.15
C LEU A 92 -32.19 -1.22 13.28
N CYS A 93 -31.82 -1.82 12.14
CA CYS A 93 -30.92 -1.21 11.15
C CYS A 93 -31.43 0.17 10.73
N ARG A 94 -32.73 0.32 10.43
CA ARG A 94 -33.29 1.65 10.12
C ARG A 94 -33.05 2.64 11.26
N LYS A 95 -33.45 2.30 12.50
CA LYS A 95 -33.22 3.20 13.66
C LYS A 95 -31.75 3.57 13.83
N TYR A 96 -30.84 2.63 13.62
CA TYR A 96 -29.39 2.86 13.71
C TYR A 96 -28.89 3.80 12.61
N ASN A 97 -29.37 3.59 11.38
CA ASN A 97 -29.00 4.41 10.22
C ASN A 97 -29.58 5.83 10.32
N ASP A 98 -30.76 5.96 10.93
CA ASP A 98 -31.39 7.23 11.28
C ASP A 98 -30.69 7.96 12.46
N THR A 99 -29.59 7.42 13.05
CA THR A 99 -28.83 8.12 14.14
C THR A 99 -28.00 9.32 13.69
N LEU A 100 -27.96 9.64 12.39
CA LEU A 100 -27.29 10.82 11.85
C LEU A 100 -28.15 12.12 11.92
N GLY A 101 -29.26 12.10 12.67
CA GLY A 101 -30.18 13.24 12.80
C GLY A 101 -29.75 14.29 13.83
N ASP A 102 -30.00 15.56 13.46
CA ASP A 102 -29.82 16.82 14.20
C ASP A 102 -28.39 17.18 14.69
N PRO A 103 -27.74 18.21 14.09
CA PRO A 103 -26.37 18.62 14.43
C PRO A 103 -26.10 19.18 15.83
N GLU A 104 -27.13 19.47 16.64
CA GLU A 104 -26.99 20.31 17.84
C GLU A 104 -26.97 19.55 19.18
N ASP A 105 -27.50 18.32 19.26
CA ASP A 105 -27.92 17.73 20.56
C ASP A 105 -26.93 16.70 21.17
N LEU A 106 -26.06 16.07 20.38
CA LEU A 106 -25.19 14.97 20.83
C LEU A 106 -23.73 15.17 20.40
N GLY A 107 -22.90 15.63 21.35
CA GLY A 107 -21.44 15.54 21.21
C GLY A 107 -20.98 14.09 21.01
N LEU A 108 -19.88 13.91 20.26
CA LEU A 108 -19.38 12.62 19.72
C LEU A 108 -19.45 11.44 20.70
N GLU A 109 -19.09 11.67 21.96
CA GLU A 109 -19.09 10.65 23.03
C GLU A 109 -20.49 10.09 23.32
N LYS A 110 -21.50 10.95 23.46
CA LYS A 110 -22.90 10.53 23.69
C LYS A 110 -23.49 9.84 22.45
N LEU A 111 -23.09 10.26 21.25
CA LEU A 111 -23.49 9.58 20.01
C LEU A 111 -22.90 8.16 19.96
N ALA A 112 -21.64 7.99 20.36
CA ALA A 112 -20.99 6.68 20.48
C ALA A 112 -21.61 5.81 21.58
N GLU A 113 -22.02 6.37 22.73
CA GLU A 113 -22.81 5.65 23.74
C GLU A 113 -24.14 5.14 23.17
N LYS A 114 -24.94 6.02 22.56
CA LYS A 114 -26.22 5.67 21.92
C LYS A 114 -26.05 4.62 20.82
N ARG A 115 -25.03 4.75 19.95
CA ARG A 115 -24.70 3.74 18.94
C ARG A 115 -24.34 2.39 19.59
N ARG A 116 -23.50 2.35 20.62
CA ARG A 116 -23.11 1.11 21.33
C ARG A 116 -24.30 0.44 22.02
N GLU A 117 -25.19 1.20 22.66
CA GLU A 117 -26.43 0.66 23.24
C GLU A 117 -27.29 -0.01 22.16
N MET A 118 -27.50 0.64 21.03
CA MET A 118 -28.29 0.08 19.92
C MET A 118 -27.64 -1.17 19.33
N LEU A 119 -26.32 -1.17 19.11
CA LEU A 119 -25.58 -2.35 18.65
C LEU A 119 -25.73 -3.54 19.62
N SER A 120 -25.83 -3.29 20.92
CA SER A 120 -26.04 -4.36 21.92
C SER A 120 -27.41 -5.05 21.81
N GLN A 121 -28.40 -4.42 21.17
CA GLN A 121 -29.73 -4.99 20.89
C GLN A 121 -29.80 -5.69 19.51
N MET A 122 -28.81 -5.41 18.66
CA MET A 122 -28.71 -5.84 17.26
C MET A 122 -27.81 -7.07 17.09
N LEU A 123 -26.65 -7.10 17.76
CA LEU A 123 -25.57 -8.07 17.53
C LEU A 123 -25.59 -9.22 18.55
N GLY A 124 -24.84 -10.28 18.25
CA GLY A 124 -24.52 -11.34 19.21
C GLY A 124 -23.78 -10.81 20.45
N LYS A 125 -23.44 -11.70 21.38
CA LYS A 125 -22.69 -11.32 22.58
C LYS A 125 -21.22 -11.04 22.23
N CYS A 126 -20.90 -9.76 22.15
CA CYS A 126 -19.56 -9.21 21.88
C CYS A 126 -19.26 -8.03 22.83
N ASP A 127 -17.97 -7.69 22.96
CA ASP A 127 -17.57 -6.42 23.56
C ASP A 127 -17.76 -5.30 22.52
N LEU A 128 -18.34 -4.19 22.93
CA LEU A 128 -18.66 -3.04 22.08
C LEU A 128 -17.91 -1.77 22.51
N THR A 129 -17.00 -1.85 23.48
CA THR A 129 -16.32 -0.68 24.06
C THR A 129 -15.48 0.12 23.05
N GLN A 130 -14.88 -0.56 22.06
CA GLN A 130 -14.10 0.05 20.96
C GLN A 130 -14.64 -0.29 19.56
N VAL A 131 -15.90 -0.74 19.45
CA VAL A 131 -16.52 -1.05 18.15
C VAL A 131 -17.18 0.21 17.57
N ASP A 132 -16.91 0.50 16.29
CA ASP A 132 -17.59 1.57 15.55
C ASP A 132 -18.02 1.13 14.14
N LEU A 133 -19.28 1.44 13.81
CA LEU A 133 -20.00 1.02 12.61
C LEU A 133 -20.62 2.28 11.99
N GLU A 134 -20.12 2.71 10.85
CA GLU A 134 -20.60 3.92 10.19
C GLU A 134 -21.91 3.67 9.41
N PRO A 135 -23.02 4.34 9.77
CA PRO A 135 -24.29 4.14 9.10
C PRO A 135 -24.27 4.67 7.65
N PRO A 136 -24.91 3.97 6.69
CA PRO A 136 -25.84 2.87 6.91
C PRO A 136 -25.15 1.51 7.07
N VAL A 137 -25.69 0.67 7.96
CA VAL A 137 -25.40 -0.78 8.04
C VAL A 137 -26.66 -1.60 7.75
N MET A 138 -26.48 -2.79 7.19
CA MET A 138 -27.57 -3.72 6.84
C MET A 138 -27.24 -5.14 7.28
N PHE A 139 -27.96 -5.64 8.29
CA PHE A 139 -27.88 -7.01 8.77
C PHE A 139 -29.21 -7.72 8.53
N ASP A 140 -29.19 -9.03 8.30
CA ASP A 140 -30.43 -9.78 8.07
C ASP A 140 -31.05 -10.26 9.39
N TYR A 141 -30.25 -10.80 10.30
CA TYR A 141 -30.68 -11.19 11.66
C TYR A 141 -29.93 -10.42 12.76
N GLY A 142 -28.67 -10.07 12.53
CA GLY A 142 -27.76 -9.38 13.45
C GLY A 142 -27.22 -10.25 14.58
N GLY A 143 -28.05 -11.06 15.22
CA GLY A 143 -27.70 -11.85 16.40
C GLY A 143 -26.67 -12.97 16.18
N ASN A 144 -26.35 -13.30 14.92
CA ASN A 144 -25.30 -14.27 14.56
C ASN A 144 -23.96 -13.60 14.22
N ILE A 145 -23.85 -12.27 14.40
CA ILE A 145 -22.63 -11.50 14.15
C ILE A 145 -21.86 -11.30 15.48
N PHE A 146 -20.58 -11.68 15.47
CA PHE A 146 -19.68 -11.63 16.62
C PHE A 146 -18.44 -10.79 16.28
N LEU A 147 -18.25 -9.68 16.98
CA LEU A 147 -17.15 -8.73 16.78
C LEU A 147 -16.13 -8.82 17.92
N GLY A 148 -14.85 -8.77 17.56
CA GLY A 148 -13.74 -8.55 18.50
C GLY A 148 -13.50 -7.08 18.82
N ASP A 149 -12.54 -6.82 19.69
CA ASP A 149 -12.21 -5.46 20.14
C ASP A 149 -11.65 -4.58 19.01
N GLY A 150 -11.97 -3.29 19.00
CA GLY A 150 -11.41 -2.32 18.04
C GLY A 150 -11.85 -2.52 16.57
N VAL A 151 -12.93 -3.26 16.29
CA VAL A 151 -13.45 -3.46 14.93
C VAL A 151 -14.09 -2.17 14.40
N TYR A 152 -13.76 -1.83 13.15
CA TYR A 152 -14.29 -0.65 12.45
C TYR A 152 -14.94 -1.03 11.11
N MET A 153 -16.21 -0.66 10.91
CA MET A 153 -16.92 -0.81 9.64
C MET A 153 -17.25 0.55 9.02
N ASN A 154 -16.84 0.77 7.78
CA ASN A 154 -17.19 1.98 7.03
C ASN A 154 -18.58 1.85 6.34
N TYR A 155 -19.03 2.95 5.74
CA TYR A 155 -20.39 3.14 5.21
C TYR A 155 -20.90 2.01 4.32
N ASN A 156 -22.20 1.72 4.42
CA ASN A 156 -22.93 0.80 3.54
C ASN A 156 -22.45 -0.67 3.64
N THR A 157 -21.96 -1.08 4.81
CA THR A 157 -21.56 -2.48 5.07
C THR A 157 -22.80 -3.37 5.18
N THR A 158 -22.78 -4.49 4.46
CA THR A 158 -23.89 -5.48 4.40
C THR A 158 -23.43 -6.83 4.93
N ILE A 159 -24.16 -7.43 5.88
CA ILE A 159 -23.89 -8.77 6.40
C ILE A 159 -25.17 -9.60 6.38
N LEU A 160 -25.20 -10.66 5.57
CA LEU A 160 -26.27 -11.66 5.60
C LEU A 160 -25.82 -12.79 6.54
N ASP A 161 -26.28 -12.75 7.78
CA ASP A 161 -25.85 -13.59 8.91
C ASP A 161 -26.81 -14.75 9.21
N CYS A 162 -27.25 -15.47 8.17
CA CYS A 162 -28.00 -16.72 8.35
C CYS A 162 -27.17 -17.79 9.11
N ALA A 163 -25.85 -17.81 8.92
CA ALA A 163 -24.93 -18.59 9.77
C ALA A 163 -23.96 -17.66 10.54
N PRO A 164 -23.26 -18.16 11.57
CA PRO A 164 -22.37 -17.34 12.39
C PRO A 164 -21.27 -16.58 11.61
N VAL A 165 -21.12 -15.29 11.88
CA VAL A 165 -20.08 -14.42 11.31
C VAL A 165 -19.15 -13.95 12.44
N TYR A 166 -17.92 -14.45 12.44
CA TYR A 166 -16.90 -14.08 13.42
C TYR A 166 -15.89 -13.11 12.81
N ILE A 167 -15.67 -11.98 13.46
CA ILE A 167 -14.75 -10.93 13.02
C ILE A 167 -13.77 -10.64 14.18
N GLY A 168 -12.52 -11.06 14.03
CA GLY A 168 -11.47 -10.87 15.02
C GLY A 168 -11.05 -9.42 15.20
N ASP A 169 -10.44 -9.12 16.35
CA ASP A 169 -10.08 -7.78 16.79
C ASP A 169 -9.42 -6.91 15.72
N ARG A 170 -9.58 -5.58 15.83
CA ARG A 170 -8.79 -4.57 15.08
C ARG A 170 -8.93 -4.72 13.56
N THR A 171 -9.95 -5.44 13.13
CA THR A 171 -10.29 -5.65 11.73
C THR A 171 -11.11 -4.47 11.21
N MET A 172 -10.76 -4.02 10.03
CA MET A 172 -11.27 -2.79 9.43
C MET A 172 -11.88 -3.10 8.07
N PHE A 173 -13.05 -2.53 7.79
CA PHE A 173 -13.77 -2.69 6.53
C PHE A 173 -13.91 -1.35 5.81
N GLY A 174 -13.62 -1.32 4.52
CA GLY A 174 -13.90 -0.20 3.63
C GLY A 174 -15.39 -0.08 3.28
N PRO A 175 -15.79 0.98 2.57
CA PRO A 175 -17.20 1.21 2.22
C PRO A 175 -17.76 0.12 1.31
N ASN A 176 -19.06 -0.14 1.40
CA ASN A 176 -19.80 -1.10 0.56
C ASN A 176 -19.28 -2.55 0.64
N VAL A 177 -18.60 -2.96 1.71
CA VAL A 177 -18.21 -4.37 1.87
C VAL A 177 -19.43 -5.24 2.15
N SER A 178 -19.47 -6.40 1.51
CA SER A 178 -20.55 -7.37 1.68
C SER A 178 -20.03 -8.73 2.18
N ILE A 179 -20.66 -9.25 3.23
CA ILE A 179 -20.39 -10.58 3.80
C ILE A 179 -21.66 -11.41 3.67
N TYR A 180 -21.58 -12.55 2.98
CA TYR A 180 -22.75 -13.40 2.72
C TYR A 180 -22.51 -14.80 3.28
N THR A 181 -23.26 -15.19 4.31
CA THR A 181 -23.26 -16.59 4.79
C THR A 181 -24.32 -17.46 4.12
N ALA A 182 -25.38 -16.84 3.59
CA ALA A 182 -26.47 -17.52 2.89
C ALA A 182 -26.13 -17.86 1.43
N GLY A 183 -26.76 -18.93 0.94
CA GLY A 183 -26.82 -19.31 -0.46
C GLY A 183 -28.12 -20.07 -0.77
N HIS A 184 -28.41 -20.25 -2.05
CA HIS A 184 -29.56 -21.03 -2.50
C HIS A 184 -29.10 -22.28 -3.26
N PRO A 185 -29.95 -23.31 -3.37
CA PRO A 185 -29.80 -24.37 -4.37
C PRO A 185 -29.67 -23.80 -5.80
N ILE A 186 -28.88 -24.47 -6.65
CA ILE A 186 -28.66 -24.06 -8.05
C ILE A 186 -29.94 -24.35 -8.85
N GLU A 187 -30.58 -25.47 -8.54
CA GLU A 187 -31.83 -25.97 -9.07
C GLU A 187 -32.98 -25.00 -8.77
N ALA A 188 -33.74 -24.63 -9.81
CA ALA A 188 -34.82 -23.65 -9.67
C ALA A 188 -35.95 -24.11 -8.73
N GLY A 189 -36.26 -25.41 -8.68
CA GLY A 189 -37.37 -25.95 -7.87
C GLY A 189 -37.26 -25.64 -6.38
N PRO A 190 -36.21 -26.12 -5.68
CA PRO A 190 -35.99 -25.81 -4.26
C PRO A 190 -35.85 -24.31 -4.00
N ARG A 191 -35.13 -23.58 -4.87
CA ARG A 191 -34.97 -22.13 -4.74
C ARG A 191 -36.29 -21.35 -4.86
N LEU A 192 -37.24 -21.82 -5.66
CA LEU A 192 -38.60 -21.27 -5.74
C LEU A 192 -39.50 -21.69 -4.56
N ALA A 193 -39.17 -22.78 -3.88
CA ALA A 193 -39.86 -23.25 -2.68
C ALA A 193 -39.41 -22.53 -1.38
N GLY A 194 -38.49 -21.56 -1.48
CA GLY A 194 -37.92 -20.85 -0.32
C GLY A 194 -36.74 -21.58 0.34
N THR A 195 -36.18 -22.61 -0.30
CA THR A 195 -35.01 -23.31 0.26
C THR A 195 -33.74 -22.45 0.17
N GLU A 196 -33.07 -22.34 1.30
CA GLU A 196 -31.74 -21.74 1.48
C GLU A 196 -30.82 -22.73 2.21
N TRP A 197 -29.53 -22.46 2.16
CA TRP A 197 -28.50 -23.08 3.00
C TRP A 197 -27.54 -21.98 3.46
N ALA A 198 -26.91 -22.13 4.62
CA ALA A 198 -25.98 -21.13 5.15
C ALA A 198 -24.66 -21.77 5.58
N LYS A 199 -23.56 -21.02 5.57
CA LYS A 199 -22.24 -21.49 6.07
C LYS A 199 -21.50 -20.38 6.79
N PRO A 200 -20.95 -20.64 7.99
CA PRO A 200 -20.32 -19.61 8.82
C PRO A 200 -19.11 -18.99 8.13
N ILE A 201 -18.80 -17.75 8.49
CA ILE A 201 -17.63 -17.01 8.02
C ILE A 201 -16.76 -16.67 9.22
N ARG A 202 -15.44 -16.80 9.07
CA ARG A 202 -14.46 -16.32 10.05
C ARG A 202 -13.50 -15.35 9.37
N ILE A 203 -13.28 -14.21 10.00
CA ILE A 203 -12.27 -13.22 9.61
C ILE A 203 -11.31 -13.06 10.79
N GLY A 204 -10.04 -13.35 10.58
CA GLY A 204 -8.98 -13.23 11.56
C GLY A 204 -8.74 -11.78 11.97
N LYS A 205 -7.94 -11.57 13.02
CA LYS A 205 -7.71 -10.22 13.56
C LYS A 205 -6.80 -9.38 12.66
N GLU A 206 -6.84 -8.07 12.85
CA GLU A 206 -5.97 -7.08 12.20
C GLU A 206 -6.08 -7.07 10.65
N CYS A 207 -7.20 -7.51 10.10
CA CYS A 207 -7.43 -7.54 8.65
C CYS A 207 -7.88 -6.18 8.09
N TRP A 208 -7.58 -5.92 6.82
CA TRP A 208 -8.15 -4.80 6.05
C TRP A 208 -8.96 -5.34 4.87
N ILE A 209 -10.27 -5.17 4.91
CA ILE A 209 -11.18 -5.59 3.86
C ILE A 209 -11.50 -4.37 2.99
N GLY A 210 -10.86 -4.26 1.83
CA GLY A 210 -10.99 -3.10 0.95
C GLY A 210 -12.42 -2.87 0.45
N GLY A 211 -12.76 -1.61 0.17
CA GLY A 211 -14.12 -1.22 -0.22
C GLY A 211 -14.68 -1.98 -1.43
N ASN A 212 -15.99 -2.21 -1.44
CA ASN A 212 -16.72 -3.01 -2.43
C ASN A 212 -16.23 -4.48 -2.57
N ALA A 213 -15.44 -5.00 -1.63
CA ALA A 213 -15.11 -6.42 -1.58
C ALA A 213 -16.28 -7.27 -1.09
N VAL A 214 -16.30 -8.55 -1.49
CA VAL A 214 -17.33 -9.53 -1.13
C VAL A 214 -16.68 -10.77 -0.52
N ILE A 215 -17.23 -11.30 0.57
CA ILE A 215 -16.83 -12.57 1.18
C ILE A 215 -18.01 -13.55 1.12
N THR A 216 -17.80 -14.72 0.53
CA THR A 216 -18.85 -15.71 0.25
C THR A 216 -18.99 -16.78 1.35
N PRO A 217 -20.06 -17.60 1.37
CA PRO A 217 -20.33 -18.54 2.46
C PRO A 217 -19.20 -19.53 2.74
N GLY A 218 -18.96 -19.82 4.02
CA GLY A 218 -18.02 -20.86 4.45
C GLY A 218 -16.54 -20.46 4.43
N VAL A 219 -16.22 -19.21 4.13
CA VAL A 219 -14.83 -18.74 4.00
C VAL A 219 -14.21 -18.40 5.35
N THR A 220 -13.00 -18.92 5.58
CA THR A 220 -12.08 -18.49 6.66
C THR A 220 -10.97 -17.60 6.10
N VAL A 221 -10.99 -16.32 6.45
CA VAL A 221 -9.90 -15.38 6.23
C VAL A 221 -9.00 -15.39 7.47
N GLY A 222 -7.71 -15.65 7.30
CA GLY A 222 -6.71 -15.67 8.37
C GLY A 222 -6.32 -14.28 8.89
N ASP A 223 -5.47 -14.24 9.90
CA ASP A 223 -4.98 -12.99 10.53
C ASP A 223 -4.21 -12.08 9.56
N ARG A 224 -4.32 -10.75 9.76
CA ARG A 224 -3.56 -9.70 9.05
C ARG A 224 -3.63 -9.82 7.53
N VAL A 225 -4.76 -10.31 7.01
CA VAL A 225 -5.04 -10.38 5.58
C VAL A 225 -5.50 -9.02 5.06
N VAL A 226 -5.03 -8.67 3.87
CA VAL A 226 -5.52 -7.52 3.10
C VAL A 226 -6.32 -8.02 1.90
N VAL A 227 -7.62 -7.74 1.87
CA VAL A 227 -8.46 -7.97 0.70
C VAL A 227 -8.49 -6.70 -0.14
N ALA A 228 -8.11 -6.78 -1.41
CA ALA A 228 -8.15 -5.66 -2.34
C ALA A 228 -9.60 -5.19 -2.60
N ALA A 229 -9.77 -3.90 -2.87
CA ALA A 229 -11.07 -3.33 -3.23
C ALA A 229 -11.69 -4.04 -4.45
N GLY A 230 -13.00 -4.27 -4.41
CA GLY A 230 -13.74 -4.97 -5.47
C GLY A 230 -13.42 -6.48 -5.63
N ALA A 231 -12.66 -7.08 -4.72
CA ALA A 231 -12.34 -8.51 -4.79
C ALA A 231 -13.48 -9.39 -4.24
N VAL A 232 -13.67 -10.58 -4.82
CA VAL A 232 -14.67 -11.56 -4.36
C VAL A 232 -13.95 -12.78 -3.79
N VAL A 233 -13.90 -12.89 -2.46
CA VAL A 233 -13.19 -13.96 -1.74
C VAL A 233 -14.08 -15.20 -1.67
N THR A 234 -13.74 -16.20 -2.50
CA THR A 234 -14.53 -17.45 -2.67
C THR A 234 -13.90 -18.69 -2.03
N LYS A 235 -12.79 -18.53 -1.31
CA LYS A 235 -11.98 -19.61 -0.70
C LYS A 235 -11.22 -19.05 0.50
N ASP A 236 -10.83 -19.93 1.41
CA ASP A 236 -10.02 -19.59 2.58
C ASP A 236 -8.72 -18.87 2.19
N VAL A 237 -8.32 -17.92 3.03
CA VAL A 237 -7.12 -17.10 2.85
C VAL A 237 -6.18 -17.32 4.03
N PRO A 238 -4.94 -17.79 3.83
CA PRO A 238 -3.98 -17.93 4.91
C PRO A 238 -3.53 -16.56 5.44
N ASN A 239 -3.08 -16.53 6.70
CA ASN A 239 -2.56 -15.34 7.37
C ASN A 239 -1.51 -14.59 6.54
N ASP A 240 -1.35 -13.29 6.83
CA ASP A 240 -0.23 -12.47 6.37
C ASP A 240 -0.14 -12.42 4.83
N CYS A 241 -1.29 -12.28 4.15
CA CYS A 241 -1.43 -12.29 2.70
C CYS A 241 -2.25 -11.10 2.17
N VAL A 242 -1.89 -10.62 0.98
CA VAL A 242 -2.75 -9.75 0.16
C VAL A 242 -3.49 -10.62 -0.86
N VAL A 243 -4.81 -10.53 -0.92
CA VAL A 243 -5.65 -11.19 -1.95
C VAL A 243 -6.40 -10.17 -2.81
N GLY A 244 -6.70 -10.52 -4.06
CA GLY A 244 -7.53 -9.68 -4.92
C GLY A 244 -7.98 -10.36 -6.21
N GLY A 245 -8.94 -9.73 -6.90
CA GLY A 245 -9.57 -10.23 -8.12
C GLY A 245 -10.92 -10.92 -7.89
N VAL A 246 -11.51 -11.40 -8.99
CA VAL A 246 -12.81 -12.09 -9.01
C VAL A 246 -12.67 -13.39 -9.83
N PRO A 247 -12.64 -14.58 -9.20
CA PRO A 247 -12.48 -14.82 -7.77
C PRO A 247 -11.10 -14.36 -7.26
N ALA A 248 -11.03 -14.03 -5.97
CA ALA A 248 -9.81 -13.52 -5.34
C ALA A 248 -8.72 -14.59 -5.27
N LYS A 249 -7.47 -14.18 -5.47
CA LYS A 249 -6.26 -15.01 -5.39
C LYS A 249 -5.20 -14.29 -4.57
N VAL A 250 -4.29 -15.03 -3.94
CA VAL A 250 -3.12 -14.45 -3.24
C VAL A 250 -2.22 -13.74 -4.26
N ILE A 251 -2.02 -12.45 -4.06
CA ILE A 251 -1.17 -11.58 -4.87
C ILE A 251 0.26 -11.57 -4.31
N LYS A 252 0.39 -11.45 -2.98
CA LYS A 252 1.68 -11.53 -2.27
C LYS A 252 1.48 -11.93 -0.81
N LYS A 253 2.55 -12.39 -0.15
CA LYS A 253 2.65 -12.40 1.31
C LYS A 253 3.05 -11.03 1.85
N ILE A 254 2.80 -10.80 3.13
CA ILE A 254 3.12 -9.59 3.89
C ILE A 254 4.22 -9.95 4.89
N ASP A 255 5.24 -9.11 5.01
CA ASP A 255 6.25 -9.23 6.06
C ASP A 255 5.88 -8.31 7.23
N GLN A 256 5.66 -8.90 8.41
CA GLN A 256 5.25 -8.20 9.63
C GLN A 256 6.43 -7.66 10.47
N THR A 257 7.65 -7.67 9.93
CA THR A 257 8.80 -7.00 10.56
C THR A 257 8.81 -5.51 10.25
N GLU A 258 8.74 -5.14 8.96
CA GLU A 258 8.77 -3.75 8.50
C GLU A 258 7.59 -2.92 9.02
N GLY A 259 6.38 -3.51 9.06
CA GLY A 259 5.18 -2.83 9.57
C GLY A 259 5.27 -2.44 11.05
N ARG A 260 6.00 -3.22 11.88
CA ARG A 260 6.26 -2.88 13.28
C ARG A 260 7.28 -1.76 13.43
N ARG A 261 8.36 -1.78 12.63
CA ARG A 261 9.34 -0.68 12.60
C ARG A 261 8.68 0.67 12.27
N GLN A 262 7.74 0.67 11.32
CA GLN A 262 6.97 1.85 10.93
C GLN A 262 5.93 2.30 11.97
N LEU A 263 5.59 1.46 12.95
CA LEU A 263 4.78 1.82 14.12
C LEU A 263 5.65 2.45 15.22
N GLU A 264 6.82 1.86 15.49
CA GLU A 264 7.83 2.36 16.43
C GLU A 264 8.41 3.72 16.01
N GLU A 265 8.45 4.02 14.71
CA GLU A 265 8.93 5.29 14.13
C GLU A 265 7.87 6.42 14.09
N ARG A 266 6.63 6.21 14.56
CA ARG A 266 5.56 7.24 14.51
C ARG A 266 5.56 8.15 15.73
N ASP A 267 5.43 9.46 15.47
CA ASP A 267 5.30 10.50 16.49
C ASP A 267 4.01 10.31 17.33
N GLN A 268 4.17 10.30 18.66
CA GLN A 268 3.10 10.29 19.65
C GLN A 268 2.01 11.34 19.38
N ARG A 269 2.39 12.49 18.78
CA ARG A 269 1.45 13.54 18.41
C ARG A 269 0.46 13.10 17.33
N THR A 270 0.88 12.25 16.39
CA THR A 270 -0.01 11.65 15.38
C THR A 270 -0.93 10.60 16.00
N LEU A 271 -0.48 9.86 17.02
CA LEU A 271 -1.29 8.85 17.71
C LEU A 271 -2.52 9.43 18.40
N ASN A 272 -2.46 10.70 18.84
CA ASN A 272 -3.57 11.38 19.49
C ASN A 272 -4.70 11.86 18.54
N TYR A 273 -4.47 11.87 17.22
CA TYR A 273 -5.47 12.23 16.20
C TYR A 273 -6.07 11.03 15.46
N LEU A 274 -5.69 9.80 15.84
CA LEU A 274 -6.31 8.61 15.30
C LEU A 274 -7.71 8.42 15.92
N HIS A 275 -8.67 8.08 15.07
CA HIS A 275 -10.06 7.78 15.44
C HIS A 275 -10.11 6.70 16.54
N PRO A 276 -11.05 6.70 17.52
CA PRO A 276 -10.91 5.94 18.77
C PRO A 276 -10.45 4.47 18.66
N PRO A 277 -11.07 3.58 17.87
CA PRO A 277 -10.57 2.21 17.66
C PRO A 277 -9.13 2.14 17.14
N PHE A 278 -8.64 3.13 16.40
CA PHE A 278 -7.27 3.19 15.88
C PHE A 278 -6.26 3.69 16.93
N ARG A 279 -6.71 4.35 18.00
CA ARG A 279 -5.85 4.92 19.06
C ARG A 279 -5.48 3.88 20.12
N SER A 280 -6.42 3.03 20.50
CA SER A 280 -6.21 1.91 21.43
C SER A 280 -5.24 0.87 20.86
N ILE A 281 -5.38 0.52 19.57
CA ILE A 281 -4.48 -0.39 18.82
C ILE A 281 -3.00 -0.10 19.08
N ILE A 282 -2.58 1.15 18.90
CA ILE A 282 -1.16 1.52 18.96
C ILE A 282 -0.70 1.72 20.41
N THR A 283 -1.61 2.19 21.27
CA THR A 283 -1.28 2.43 22.69
C THR A 283 -1.06 1.11 23.44
N MET A 284 -1.80 0.04 23.13
CA MET A 284 -1.53 -1.29 23.69
C MET A 284 -0.28 -1.97 23.13
N ALA A 285 0.05 -1.75 21.85
CA ALA A 285 1.30 -2.29 21.26
C ALA A 285 2.57 -1.75 21.97
N ALA A 286 2.51 -0.56 22.56
CA ALA A 286 3.58 0.03 23.36
C ALA A 286 3.58 -0.39 24.85
N ALA A 287 2.55 -1.11 25.32
CA ALA A 287 2.25 -1.29 26.74
C ALA A 287 2.36 -2.75 27.23
N ALA A 288 3.40 -3.47 26.79
CA ALA A 288 3.70 -4.83 27.25
C ALA A 288 5.18 -4.98 27.67
N PRO A 289 5.60 -4.43 28.83
CA PRO A 289 6.91 -4.76 29.40
C PRO A 289 6.96 -6.26 29.73
N PRO A 290 8.09 -6.96 29.47
CA PRO A 290 8.26 -8.31 29.96
C PRO A 290 8.21 -8.30 31.49
N LYS A 291 7.46 -9.22 32.09
CA LYS A 291 7.39 -9.35 33.55
C LYS A 291 8.80 -9.66 34.08
N SER A 292 9.39 -8.73 34.83
CA SER A 292 10.60 -9.02 35.60
C SER A 292 10.29 -10.11 36.62
N ASN A 293 11.08 -11.18 36.61
CA ASN A 293 10.92 -12.27 37.56
C ASN A 293 11.42 -11.79 38.92
N TRP A 294 10.52 -11.70 39.91
CA TRP A 294 10.76 -11.01 41.18
C TRP A 294 11.53 -11.89 42.20
N ALA A 295 12.61 -12.51 41.73
CA ALA A 295 13.29 -13.63 42.39
C ALA A 295 14.83 -13.63 42.28
N ASP A 296 15.42 -12.78 41.44
CA ASP A 296 16.86 -12.76 41.15
C ASP A 296 17.58 -11.49 41.66
N ASP A 297 16.93 -10.70 42.53
CA ASP A 297 17.60 -9.63 43.31
C ASP A 297 18.37 -10.23 44.50
N VAL A 298 19.61 -10.65 44.23
CA VAL A 298 20.61 -10.96 45.26
C VAL A 298 21.85 -10.10 44.99
N GLU A 299 22.31 -9.37 46.00
CA GLU A 299 23.25 -8.25 45.86
C GLU A 299 24.67 -8.72 45.44
N ASP A 300 25.17 -8.22 44.30
CA ASP A 300 26.59 -8.32 43.90
C ASP A 300 27.19 -6.92 43.72
N ASP A 301 27.88 -6.47 44.76
CA ASP A 301 28.15 -5.06 45.07
C ASP A 301 29.37 -4.47 44.32
N ASN A 302 29.46 -4.75 43.01
CA ASN A 302 30.64 -4.41 42.20
C ASN A 302 30.36 -3.99 40.73
N ALA A 303 29.09 -3.82 40.35
CA ALA A 303 28.72 -3.40 39.00
C ALA A 303 29.13 -1.93 38.69
N LEU A 304 29.61 -1.68 37.46
CA LEU A 304 29.80 -0.31 36.96
C LEU A 304 28.44 0.30 36.56
N PRO A 305 28.24 1.63 36.76
CA PRO A 305 26.97 2.28 36.43
C PRO A 305 26.69 2.21 34.92
N ALA A 306 25.42 2.01 34.58
CA ALA A 306 24.95 1.91 33.20
C ALA A 306 25.28 3.19 32.39
N PRO A 307 25.53 3.07 31.07
CA PRO A 307 25.93 4.20 30.24
C PRO A 307 24.80 5.23 30.09
N GLU A 308 25.12 6.48 30.42
CA GLU A 308 24.17 7.60 30.41
C GLU A 308 24.02 8.16 28.99
N ILE A 309 22.78 8.19 28.47
CA ILE A 309 22.47 8.68 27.13
C ILE A 309 21.68 9.99 27.24
N THR A 310 22.33 11.11 26.98
CA THR A 310 21.69 12.43 26.95
C THR A 310 21.43 12.87 25.51
N ILE A 311 20.19 13.28 25.24
CA ILE A 311 19.75 13.84 23.96
C ILE A 311 19.59 15.35 24.18
N SER A 312 20.29 16.17 23.38
CA SER A 312 20.14 17.63 23.47
C SER A 312 18.76 18.05 22.97
N GLU A 313 18.20 19.14 23.52
CA GLU A 313 16.81 19.60 23.28
C GLU A 313 16.46 19.78 21.79
N ASP A 314 17.45 20.14 20.98
CA ASP A 314 17.41 20.21 19.50
C ASP A 314 17.14 18.88 18.77
N GLY A 315 17.13 17.74 19.47
CA GLY A 315 16.95 16.37 18.97
C GLY A 315 18.08 15.81 18.08
N LYS A 316 18.94 16.68 17.52
CA LYS A 316 19.93 16.35 16.47
C LYS A 316 21.24 15.75 16.98
N THR A 317 21.52 15.79 18.28
CA THR A 317 22.78 15.30 18.88
C THR A 317 22.48 14.33 20.03
N LYS A 318 22.97 13.10 19.91
CA LYS A 318 23.01 12.12 21.02
C LYS A 318 24.40 12.11 21.63
N THR A 319 24.48 12.29 22.94
CA THR A 319 25.71 12.18 23.74
C THR A 319 25.63 10.92 24.58
N ILE A 320 26.53 9.97 24.35
CA ILE A 320 26.64 8.72 25.12
C ILE A 320 27.86 8.83 26.03
N VAL A 321 27.65 8.62 27.33
CA VAL A 321 28.69 8.60 28.36
C VAL A 321 28.85 7.17 28.87
N GLU A 322 30.01 6.58 28.59
CA GLU A 322 30.36 5.21 28.95
C GLU A 322 31.57 5.23 29.90
N TYR A 323 31.50 4.51 31.03
CA TYR A 323 32.61 4.39 31.98
C TYR A 323 33.28 3.02 31.81
N LYS A 324 34.55 3.01 31.39
CA LYS A 324 35.34 1.78 31.20
C LYS A 324 36.56 1.78 32.12
N ILE A 325 37.01 0.60 32.54
CA ILE A 325 38.30 0.43 33.22
C ILE A 325 39.38 0.19 32.15
N ASN A 326 40.44 1.00 32.17
CA ASN A 326 41.62 0.78 31.33
C ASN A 326 42.53 -0.30 31.94
N GLU A 327 43.45 -0.84 31.13
CA GLU A 327 44.41 -1.88 31.51
C GLU A 327 45.28 -1.54 32.74
N ALA A 328 45.41 -0.24 33.08
CA ALA A 328 46.06 0.25 34.30
C ALA A 328 45.09 0.44 35.51
N GLY A 329 43.96 -0.28 35.55
CA GLY A 329 43.02 -0.34 36.68
C GLY A 329 42.18 0.92 36.97
N LYS A 330 42.37 2.02 36.23
CA LYS A 330 41.64 3.28 36.45
C LYS A 330 40.36 3.37 35.60
N LYS A 331 39.26 3.81 36.24
CA LYS A 331 37.98 4.16 35.58
C LYS A 331 38.18 5.42 34.71
N VAL A 332 37.82 5.35 33.43
CA VAL A 332 37.84 6.47 32.48
C VAL A 332 36.47 6.73 31.86
N LYS A 333 36.13 8.00 31.65
CA LYS A 333 34.87 8.48 31.07
C LYS A 333 35.01 8.69 29.57
N ILE A 334 34.38 7.85 28.76
CA ILE A 334 34.34 7.95 27.31
C ILE A 334 33.05 8.71 26.93
N THR A 335 33.18 9.84 26.25
CA THR A 335 32.03 10.64 25.79
C THR A 335 31.98 10.64 24.27
N ARG A 336 30.96 9.99 23.69
CA ARG A 336 30.71 9.98 22.23
C ARG A 336 29.56 10.92 21.89
N ARG A 337 29.80 11.89 21.00
CA ARG A 337 28.76 12.78 20.45
C ARG A 337 28.46 12.39 19.00
N ILE A 338 27.22 12.01 18.71
CA ILE A 338 26.75 11.63 17.37
C ILE A 338 25.72 12.66 16.92
N LYS A 339 26.01 13.36 15.82
CA LYS A 339 25.11 14.34 15.19
C LYS A 339 24.43 13.71 13.98
N THR A 340 23.11 13.56 14.02
CA THR A 340 22.34 12.95 12.93
C THR A 340 21.66 14.05 12.11
N THR A 341 22.16 14.29 10.89
CA THR A 341 21.55 15.22 9.93
C THR A 341 20.61 14.44 9.00
N LEU A 342 19.30 14.60 9.18
CA LEU A 342 18.29 13.92 8.36
C LEU A 342 18.08 14.69 7.04
N VAL A 343 18.76 14.26 5.97
CA VAL A 343 18.65 14.84 4.63
C VAL A 343 17.47 14.17 3.89
N LYS A 344 16.46 14.96 3.52
CA LYS A 344 15.34 14.51 2.68
C LYS A 344 15.65 14.78 1.21
N GLU A 345 15.96 13.74 0.44
CA GLU A 345 16.20 13.79 -1.00
C GLU A 345 14.95 13.37 -1.77
N HIS A 346 14.42 14.23 -2.65
CA HIS A 346 13.26 13.89 -3.48
C HIS A 346 13.69 13.08 -4.72
N VAL A 347 13.68 11.75 -4.60
CA VAL A 347 14.04 10.83 -5.69
C VAL A 347 12.83 10.36 -6.50
N ASN A 348 13.05 10.08 -7.79
CA ASN A 348 12.08 9.39 -8.64
C ASN A 348 11.87 7.94 -8.13
N ALA A 349 10.65 7.40 -8.20
CA ALA A 349 10.31 6.06 -7.73
C ALA A 349 11.27 4.97 -8.23
N ALA A 350 11.60 4.96 -9.53
CA ALA A 350 12.52 3.97 -10.10
C ALA A 350 13.97 4.10 -9.58
N VAL A 351 14.34 5.22 -8.95
CA VAL A 351 15.61 5.41 -8.23
C VAL A 351 15.49 4.91 -6.79
N ALA A 352 14.35 5.13 -6.13
CA ALA A 352 14.08 4.55 -4.81
C ALA A 352 14.10 3.01 -4.86
N ASP A 353 13.46 2.41 -5.86
CA ASP A 353 13.45 0.97 -6.09
C ASP A 353 14.87 0.40 -6.26
N ARG A 354 15.78 1.13 -6.92
CA ARG A 354 17.18 0.72 -7.07
C ARG A 354 18.03 0.98 -5.82
N LYS A 355 17.67 1.98 -5.00
CA LYS A 355 18.33 2.23 -3.70
C LYS A 355 17.97 1.18 -2.63
N SER A 356 16.88 0.42 -2.80
CA SER A 356 16.48 -0.67 -1.88
C SER A 356 16.94 -2.07 -2.30
N TRP A 357 17.61 -2.23 -3.45
CA TRP A 357 18.13 -3.53 -3.90
C TRP A 357 19.22 -4.08 -2.96
N THR A 358 19.18 -5.39 -2.73
CA THR A 358 20.21 -6.09 -1.94
C THR A 358 21.52 -6.16 -2.72
N LYS A 359 22.63 -5.85 -2.03
CA LYS A 359 23.98 -5.98 -2.60
C LYS A 359 24.27 -7.43 -3.00
N PHE A 360 24.90 -7.62 -4.17
CA PHE A 360 25.20 -8.92 -4.76
C PHE A 360 26.67 -9.02 -5.22
N GLY A 361 27.10 -10.19 -5.69
CA GLY A 361 28.50 -10.44 -6.06
C GLY A 361 29.44 -10.28 -4.86
N ALA A 362 30.59 -9.63 -5.05
CA ALA A 362 31.58 -9.35 -4.01
C ALA A 362 31.06 -8.42 -2.88
N GLU A 363 29.96 -7.70 -3.11
CA GLU A 363 29.32 -6.82 -2.11
C GLU A 363 28.23 -7.55 -1.28
N LYS A 364 27.94 -8.83 -1.57
CA LYS A 364 26.86 -9.60 -0.93
C LYS A 364 27.02 -9.64 0.60
N GLY A 365 26.00 -9.15 1.31
CA GLY A 365 25.94 -9.14 2.77
C GLY A 365 26.60 -7.94 3.45
N LYS A 366 27.25 -7.03 2.72
CA LYS A 366 27.70 -5.76 3.29
C LYS A 366 26.51 -4.86 3.63
N LYS A 367 26.65 -4.04 4.67
CA LYS A 367 25.60 -3.10 5.12
C LYS A 367 25.32 -2.01 4.07
N ALA A 368 24.16 -1.39 4.17
CA ALA A 368 23.81 -0.21 3.38
C ALA A 368 24.69 0.99 3.78
N GLY A 369 25.12 1.77 2.79
CA GLY A 369 26.09 2.85 2.94
C GLY A 369 27.40 2.59 2.16
N PRO A 370 28.29 3.60 2.10
CA PRO A 370 29.62 3.48 1.52
C PRO A 370 30.50 2.56 2.35
N ASP A 371 31.38 1.80 1.69
CA ASP A 371 32.43 1.03 2.35
C ASP A 371 33.69 1.89 2.46
N HIS A 372 34.29 1.96 3.65
CA HIS A 372 35.53 2.73 3.89
C HIS A 372 36.74 2.23 3.08
N SER A 373 36.70 1.00 2.54
CA SER A 373 37.69 0.50 1.58
C SER A 373 37.57 1.11 0.18
N THR A 374 36.38 1.63 -0.17
CA THR A 374 36.00 1.95 -1.56
C THR A 374 35.58 3.41 -1.75
N THR A 375 35.24 4.13 -0.68
CA THR A 375 34.77 5.52 -0.72
C THR A 375 35.71 6.44 0.05
N THR A 376 36.54 7.18 -0.68
CA THR A 376 37.14 8.43 -0.19
C THR A 376 36.06 9.51 -0.02
N VAL A 377 36.27 10.44 0.89
CA VAL A 377 35.41 11.63 1.00
C VAL A 377 35.64 12.49 -0.24
N GLY A 378 34.57 12.88 -0.93
CA GLY A 378 34.66 13.59 -2.21
C GLY A 378 35.43 14.91 -2.12
N GLU A 379 36.37 15.11 -3.03
CA GLU A 379 37.16 16.34 -3.13
C GLU A 379 36.35 17.44 -3.85
N ASN A 380 36.44 18.68 -3.36
CA ASN A 380 35.74 19.82 -3.93
C ASN A 380 36.45 20.31 -5.22
N ILE A 381 36.08 19.73 -6.37
CA ILE A 381 36.59 20.14 -7.68
C ILE A 381 35.80 21.37 -8.18
N TYR A 382 36.46 22.53 -8.25
CA TYR A 382 35.85 23.79 -8.68
C TYR A 382 35.78 23.92 -10.21
N LEU A 383 34.68 23.42 -10.80
CA LEU A 383 34.44 23.47 -12.25
C LEU A 383 33.98 24.85 -12.74
N LYS A 384 34.91 25.77 -13.05
CA LYS A 384 34.59 27.04 -13.73
C LYS A 384 34.34 26.82 -15.23
N LEU A 385 33.06 26.68 -15.62
CA LEU A 385 32.66 26.62 -17.02
C LEU A 385 32.65 28.02 -17.66
N SER A 386 33.41 28.21 -18.74
CA SER A 386 33.42 29.43 -19.56
C SER A 386 33.24 29.08 -21.04
N VAL A 387 32.70 30.01 -21.82
CA VAL A 387 32.32 29.79 -23.24
C VAL A 387 33.19 30.66 -24.15
N GLY A 388 33.85 30.01 -25.13
CA GLY A 388 34.72 30.68 -26.11
C GLY A 388 36.21 30.68 -25.74
N SER A 389 37.07 31.03 -26.70
CA SER A 389 38.52 30.80 -26.67
C SER A 389 39.35 31.61 -25.66
N LYS A 390 38.74 32.20 -24.63
CA LYS A 390 39.42 32.91 -23.52
C LYS A 390 39.76 32.02 -22.32
N VAL A 391 39.50 30.71 -22.40
CA VAL A 391 39.80 29.70 -21.36
C VAL A 391 41.19 29.88 -20.74
N LYS A 392 42.23 30.19 -21.55
CA LYS A 392 43.61 30.26 -21.06
C LYS A 392 43.89 31.43 -20.11
N GLN A 393 43.35 32.63 -20.38
CA GLN A 393 43.64 33.82 -19.56
C GLN A 393 42.95 33.76 -18.20
N VAL A 394 41.71 33.27 -18.13
CA VAL A 394 40.96 33.20 -16.86
C VAL A 394 41.61 32.23 -15.89
N LEU A 395 42.08 31.07 -16.38
CA LEU A 395 42.79 30.09 -15.56
C LEU A 395 44.15 30.61 -15.07
N GLU A 396 44.93 31.23 -15.97
CA GLU A 396 46.26 31.74 -15.63
C GLU A 396 46.22 32.84 -14.55
N ASP A 397 45.14 33.59 -14.38
CA ASP A 397 45.01 34.61 -13.32
C ASP A 397 44.38 34.07 -12.02
N ASP A 398 43.38 33.17 -12.09
CA ASP A 398 42.81 32.48 -10.92
C ASP A 398 43.85 31.62 -10.15
N GLU A 399 44.77 30.97 -10.87
CA GLU A 399 45.83 30.16 -10.25
C GLU A 399 46.82 31.01 -9.42
N LYS A 400 47.05 32.28 -9.81
CA LYS A 400 48.00 33.17 -9.11
C LYS A 400 47.45 33.64 -7.76
N ASP A 401 46.17 34.01 -7.70
CA ASP A 401 45.52 34.45 -6.44
C ASP A 401 45.35 33.27 -5.47
N SER A 402 44.94 32.11 -5.98
CA SER A 402 44.74 30.91 -5.15
C SER A 402 46.05 30.32 -4.62
N GLU A 403 47.14 30.30 -5.41
CA GLU A 403 48.47 29.96 -4.88
C GLU A 403 48.93 30.92 -3.78
N GLN A 404 48.72 32.23 -3.95
CA GLN A 404 49.13 33.22 -2.96
C GLN A 404 48.36 33.04 -1.64
N GLN A 405 47.04 32.88 -1.70
CA GLN A 405 46.23 32.63 -0.51
C GLN A 405 46.61 31.32 0.21
N LEU A 406 46.90 30.23 -0.50
CA LEU A 406 47.43 29.01 0.12
C LEU A 406 48.81 29.23 0.75
N LYS A 407 49.70 29.95 0.07
CA LYS A 407 51.06 30.26 0.56
C LYS A 407 51.03 31.17 1.79
N GLU A 408 49.99 31.96 2.01
CA GLU A 408 49.78 32.68 3.26
C GLU A 408 49.21 31.79 4.37
N GLN A 409 48.16 31.00 4.07
CA GLN A 409 47.52 30.12 5.06
C GLN A 409 48.42 28.97 5.56
N LEU A 410 49.50 28.66 4.83
CA LEU A 410 50.47 27.62 5.17
C LEU A 410 51.75 28.14 5.87
N LYS A 411 51.98 29.45 6.00
CA LYS A 411 53.21 30.02 6.60
C LYS A 411 53.49 29.51 8.03
N ASP A 412 52.45 29.27 8.82
CA ASP A 412 52.57 28.92 10.26
C ASP A 412 52.26 27.44 10.60
N LYS A 413 52.20 26.53 9.62
CA LYS A 413 51.78 25.13 9.86
C LYS A 413 52.73 24.08 9.28
N THR A 414 53.66 23.60 10.10
CA THR A 414 54.56 22.48 9.79
C THR A 414 53.82 21.14 9.72
N VAL A 415 53.70 20.58 8.51
CA VAL A 415 53.13 19.24 8.28
C VAL A 415 54.21 18.17 8.50
N ALA A 416 54.10 17.42 9.61
CA ALA A 416 55.03 16.35 9.96
C ALA A 416 54.54 14.98 9.46
N CYS A 417 55.47 14.18 8.90
CA CYS A 417 55.21 12.82 8.45
C CYS A 417 54.88 11.89 9.62
N ARG A 418 53.75 11.18 9.56
CA ARG A 418 53.28 10.25 10.61
C ARG A 418 54.27 9.10 10.89
N ILE A 419 55.13 8.75 9.93
CA ILE A 419 56.04 7.60 10.01
C ILE A 419 57.39 7.98 10.67
N CYS A 420 57.96 9.13 10.31
CA CYS A 420 59.32 9.52 10.73
C CYS A 420 59.42 10.88 11.45
N LYS A 421 58.29 11.58 11.68
CA LYS A 421 58.20 12.92 12.28
C LYS A 421 58.96 14.05 11.55
N GLY A 422 59.53 13.80 10.37
CA GLY A 422 60.16 14.82 9.53
C GLY A 422 59.15 15.70 8.78
N ASN A 423 59.55 16.92 8.43
CA ASN A 423 58.71 17.90 7.71
C ASN A 423 58.60 17.56 6.21
N HIS A 424 57.87 16.50 5.86
CA HIS A 424 57.54 16.14 4.48
C HIS A 424 56.27 15.29 4.38
N PHE A 425 55.64 15.26 3.21
CA PHE A 425 54.48 14.41 2.94
C PHE A 425 54.87 12.93 2.83
N THR A 426 54.03 12.03 3.33
CA THR A 426 54.30 10.58 3.44
C THR A 426 54.69 9.93 2.11
N ALA A 427 54.18 10.43 0.98
CA ALA A 427 54.47 9.94 -0.37
C ALA A 427 55.88 10.24 -0.88
N ARG A 428 56.68 11.08 -0.19
CA ARG A 428 58.07 11.40 -0.53
C ARG A 428 59.04 11.15 0.65
N CYS A 429 58.73 10.19 1.51
CA CYS A 429 59.62 9.83 2.63
C CYS A 429 60.88 9.11 2.13
N PRO A 430 62.11 9.61 2.37
CA PRO A 430 63.34 9.00 1.86
C PRO A 430 63.66 7.59 2.40
N TYR A 431 63.01 7.18 3.50
CA TYR A 431 63.22 5.90 4.18
C TYR A 431 62.08 4.89 3.97
N LYS A 432 61.18 5.16 3.01
CA LYS A 432 60.00 4.32 2.74
C LYS A 432 60.37 2.86 2.49
N ASP A 433 61.42 2.62 1.73
CA ASP A 433 61.80 1.28 1.26
C ASP A 433 62.87 0.62 2.15
N THR A 434 63.23 1.26 3.28
CA THR A 434 64.23 0.75 4.25
C THR A 434 63.61 -0.08 5.39
N LEU A 435 62.28 -0.24 5.40
CA LEU A 435 61.52 -1.03 6.38
C LEU A 435 60.63 -2.02 5.63
N GLY A 436 61.00 -3.31 5.65
CA GLY A 436 60.54 -4.28 4.67
C GLY A 436 59.26 -5.06 4.99
N SER A 437 58.51 -5.33 3.92
CA SER A 437 57.73 -6.55 3.64
C SER A 437 56.61 -7.03 4.59
N LEU A 438 55.38 -6.74 4.17
CA LEU A 438 54.29 -7.73 3.96
C LEU A 438 53.54 -7.26 2.70
N ASP A 439 53.29 -8.04 1.64
CA ASP A 439 53.76 -9.37 1.21
C ASP A 439 53.79 -9.39 -0.33
N GLU A 440 54.66 -10.19 -0.96
CA GLU A 440 54.40 -11.01 -2.18
C GLU A 440 55.70 -11.57 -2.80
N ALA A 441 55.62 -12.73 -3.46
CA ALA A 441 56.71 -13.35 -4.21
C ALA A 441 56.21 -13.93 -5.56
N GLY A 442 56.92 -13.62 -6.65
CA GLY A 442 56.74 -14.21 -8.00
C GLY A 442 57.60 -15.47 -8.20
N PRO A 443 58.31 -15.70 -9.34
CA PRO A 443 58.35 -14.99 -10.65
C PRO A 443 57.53 -15.78 -11.71
N SER A 444 57.73 -15.82 -13.05
CA SER A 444 58.67 -15.32 -14.09
C SER A 444 57.90 -15.25 -15.45
N GLY A 445 58.42 -14.90 -16.63
CA GLY A 445 59.76 -14.56 -17.17
C GLY A 445 59.62 -13.98 -18.61
N ALA A 446 60.71 -13.66 -19.33
CA ALA A 446 60.68 -12.79 -20.53
C ALA A 446 61.41 -13.32 -21.79
N GLY A 447 61.06 -12.79 -22.98
CA GLY A 447 61.80 -12.99 -24.26
C GLY A 447 61.07 -12.48 -25.52
N THR A 448 61.83 -12.02 -26.54
CA THR A 448 61.39 -11.46 -27.86
C THR A 448 62.55 -11.56 -28.89
N PRO A 449 62.40 -11.26 -30.20
CA PRO A 449 61.22 -11.23 -31.12
C PRO A 449 61.42 -12.09 -32.41
N GLY A 450 60.44 -12.10 -33.35
CA GLY A 450 60.65 -12.61 -34.72
C GLY A 450 59.40 -12.67 -35.63
N GLU A 451 59.59 -12.38 -36.93
CA GLU A 451 58.65 -12.51 -38.08
C GLU A 451 59.46 -13.09 -39.28
N PRO A 452 58.88 -13.63 -40.39
CA PRO A 452 57.67 -13.11 -41.08
C PRO A 452 56.72 -14.13 -41.76
N GLU A 453 55.77 -13.57 -42.53
CA GLU A 453 54.96 -14.14 -43.64
C GLU A 453 53.65 -14.92 -43.37
N GLN A 454 52.81 -14.93 -44.42
CA GLN A 454 51.36 -15.19 -44.46
C GLN A 454 51.04 -16.27 -45.54
N PRO A 455 49.79 -16.57 -45.98
CA PRO A 455 48.45 -16.12 -45.55
C PRO A 455 47.35 -17.22 -45.44
N ALA A 456 46.19 -16.88 -44.84
CA ALA A 456 44.85 -17.15 -45.42
C ALA A 456 43.65 -16.62 -44.58
N ALA A 457 42.66 -16.07 -45.30
CA ALA A 457 41.20 -16.08 -45.04
C ALA A 457 40.55 -15.39 -43.81
N ASN A 458 39.71 -14.39 -44.15
CA ASN A 458 38.36 -14.12 -43.62
C ASN A 458 38.14 -13.39 -42.27
N ALA A 459 38.36 -12.08 -42.34
CA ALA A 459 37.32 -11.05 -42.17
C ALA A 459 36.44 -11.02 -40.89
N ARG A 460 36.71 -10.02 -40.03
CA ARG A 460 35.77 -9.55 -39.00
C ARG A 460 34.68 -8.66 -39.61
N GLY A 461 33.42 -8.88 -39.24
CA GLY A 461 32.30 -8.00 -39.62
C GLY A 461 32.07 -6.88 -38.62
N THR A 462 32.23 -5.62 -39.04
CA THR A 462 31.91 -4.43 -38.23
C THR A 462 30.39 -4.31 -38.01
N TYR A 463 29.95 -4.14 -36.76
CA TYR A 463 28.53 -3.99 -36.44
C TYR A 463 28.01 -2.60 -36.88
N VAL A 464 27.25 -2.57 -37.99
CA VAL A 464 26.50 -1.38 -38.44
C VAL A 464 25.15 -1.31 -37.72
N PRO A 465 24.85 -0.21 -37.00
CA PRO A 465 23.57 0.01 -36.31
C PRO A 465 22.35 -0.11 -37.23
N VAL A 466 21.25 -0.63 -36.66
CA VAL A 466 20.02 -1.00 -37.41
C VAL A 466 19.44 0.15 -38.24
N HIS A 467 19.52 1.39 -37.77
CA HIS A 467 18.96 2.56 -38.45
C HIS A 467 19.72 3.02 -39.71
N LEU A 468 20.87 2.42 -40.03
CA LEU A 468 21.68 2.74 -41.23
C LEU A 468 21.65 1.64 -42.31
N ARG A 469 20.70 0.69 -42.24
CA ARG A 469 20.54 -0.36 -43.25
C ARG A 469 19.46 0.03 -44.27
N ALA A 470 19.87 0.24 -45.52
CA ALA A 470 18.95 0.44 -46.63
C ALA A 470 17.99 -0.77 -46.77
N GLY A 471 16.68 -0.50 -46.79
CA GLY A 471 15.63 -1.51 -47.03
C GLY A 471 14.83 -1.97 -45.80
N ALA A 472 15.23 -1.61 -44.57
CA ALA A 472 14.49 -1.98 -43.36
C ALA A 472 13.20 -1.14 -43.19
N ARG A 473 12.05 -1.68 -43.62
CA ARG A 473 10.73 -1.08 -43.34
C ARG A 473 10.36 -1.19 -41.86
N THR A 474 9.95 -0.09 -41.25
CA THR A 474 9.53 -0.02 -39.84
C THR A 474 8.08 -0.50 -39.66
N THR A 475 7.90 -1.81 -39.45
CA THR A 475 6.65 -2.37 -38.92
C THR A 475 6.82 -2.69 -37.44
N GLY A 476 6.42 -1.76 -36.55
CA GLY A 476 6.65 -1.88 -35.11
C GLY A 476 6.07 -0.76 -34.23
N GLU A 477 5.00 -0.08 -34.65
CA GLU A 477 4.33 0.94 -33.82
C GLU A 477 2.86 0.58 -33.52
N THR A 478 2.70 -0.48 -32.73
CA THR A 478 1.51 -0.71 -31.90
C THR A 478 1.97 -1.02 -30.47
N MET A 479 1.05 -1.00 -29.49
CA MET A 479 1.32 -1.19 -28.05
C MET A 479 2.01 -0.01 -27.33
N ARG A 480 1.33 1.13 -27.24
CA ARG A 480 1.46 2.03 -26.09
C ARG A 480 0.18 2.00 -25.26
N GLY A 481 0.31 1.77 -23.95
CA GLY A 481 -0.80 1.79 -23.00
C GLY A 481 -1.41 3.18 -22.79
N PRO A 482 -2.56 3.28 -22.10
CA PRO A 482 -3.37 4.50 -22.04
C PRO A 482 -2.64 5.65 -21.32
N GLY A 483 -2.75 6.85 -21.89
CA GLY A 483 -2.10 8.05 -21.36
C GLY A 483 -1.70 9.12 -22.40
N ARG A 484 -2.24 9.07 -23.64
CA ARG A 484 -2.03 10.13 -24.64
C ARG A 484 -3.09 10.22 -25.76
N GLY A 485 -4.31 9.76 -25.50
CA GLY A 485 -5.47 9.99 -26.38
C GLY A 485 -6.23 11.28 -26.08
N ASP A 486 -5.90 11.93 -24.96
CA ASP A 486 -6.60 13.09 -24.40
C ASP A 486 -5.68 14.31 -24.34
N GLN A 487 -5.10 14.65 -25.50
CA GLN A 487 -4.41 15.94 -25.72
C GLN A 487 -5.14 16.83 -26.73
N ASP A 488 -6.21 16.33 -27.35
CA ASP A 488 -6.99 17.01 -28.40
C ASP A 488 -8.40 17.46 -27.94
N GLU A 489 -8.86 17.11 -26.73
CA GLU A 489 -10.09 17.70 -26.13
C GLU A 489 -9.80 18.84 -25.13
N LEU A 490 -8.52 19.11 -24.79
CA LEU A 490 -8.15 20.32 -24.05
C LEU A 490 -8.42 21.56 -24.91
N ALA A 491 -9.37 22.38 -24.47
CA ALA A 491 -9.84 23.58 -25.16
C ALA A 491 -8.75 24.66 -25.20
N THR A 492 -7.87 24.55 -26.19
CA THR A 492 -6.68 25.40 -26.35
C THR A 492 -6.98 26.55 -27.31
N LEU A 493 -6.95 27.76 -26.77
CA LEU A 493 -6.99 28.99 -27.55
C LEU A 493 -5.57 29.35 -28.02
N ARG A 494 -5.47 29.72 -29.29
CA ARG A 494 -4.31 30.35 -29.90
C ARG A 494 -4.54 31.86 -29.95
N ILE A 495 -3.65 32.61 -29.31
CA ILE A 495 -3.63 34.07 -29.34
C ILE A 495 -2.61 34.50 -30.39
N THR A 496 -2.94 35.51 -31.19
CA THR A 496 -2.09 36.08 -32.24
C THR A 496 -2.14 37.62 -32.19
N SER A 497 -1.09 38.27 -32.72
CA SER A 497 -0.82 39.71 -32.54
C SER A 497 -0.61 40.10 -31.08
N LEU A 498 0.24 39.33 -30.40
CA LEU A 498 0.72 39.64 -29.05
C LEU A 498 1.99 40.53 -29.13
N SER A 499 2.10 41.55 -28.28
CA SER A 499 3.28 42.43 -28.21
C SER A 499 4.56 41.66 -27.84
N GLU A 500 5.73 42.12 -28.32
CA GLU A 500 7.02 41.42 -28.16
C GLU A 500 7.47 41.29 -26.69
N GLU A 501 7.05 42.22 -25.83
CA GLU A 501 7.40 42.27 -24.40
C GLU A 501 6.52 41.36 -23.51
N ALA A 502 5.37 40.89 -24.03
CA ALA A 502 4.34 40.24 -23.24
C ALA A 502 4.83 38.99 -22.47
N THR A 503 4.43 38.87 -21.20
CA THR A 503 4.79 37.76 -20.31
C THR A 503 3.66 36.73 -20.17
N GLU A 504 3.98 35.60 -19.55
CA GLU A 504 2.96 34.60 -19.23
C GLU A 504 2.02 35.06 -18.09
N ASP A 505 2.47 36.00 -17.25
CA ASP A 505 1.67 36.54 -16.13
C ASP A 505 0.70 37.63 -16.59
N ASP A 506 1.03 38.43 -17.60
CA ASP A 506 0.09 39.36 -18.26
C ASP A 506 -1.13 38.61 -18.82
N LEU A 507 -0.87 37.51 -19.53
CA LEU A 507 -1.92 36.64 -20.06
C LEU A 507 -2.72 36.00 -18.93
N ARG A 508 -2.08 35.56 -17.84
CA ARG A 508 -2.80 35.06 -16.65
C ARG A 508 -3.72 36.13 -16.06
N GLU A 509 -3.31 37.40 -16.00
CA GLU A 509 -4.17 38.48 -15.49
C GLU A 509 -5.34 38.81 -16.42
N ILE A 510 -5.12 38.90 -17.73
CA ILE A 510 -6.19 39.11 -18.73
C ILE A 510 -7.24 37.99 -18.65
N PHE A 511 -6.79 36.73 -18.59
CA PHE A 511 -7.70 35.58 -18.54
C PHE A 511 -8.22 35.25 -17.13
N LYS A 512 -7.70 35.88 -16.05
CA LYS A 512 -8.13 35.69 -14.64
C LYS A 512 -9.64 35.90 -14.38
N ARG A 513 -10.32 36.60 -15.28
CA ARG A 513 -11.79 36.81 -15.23
C ARG A 513 -12.59 35.58 -15.69
N PHE A 514 -11.91 34.58 -16.23
CA PHE A 514 -12.42 33.27 -16.57
C PHE A 514 -11.72 32.26 -15.64
N ASN A 515 -12.44 31.27 -15.15
CA ASN A 515 -11.81 30.24 -14.33
C ASN A 515 -11.09 29.23 -15.25
N GLY A 516 -10.56 28.15 -14.67
CA GLY A 516 -10.25 26.96 -15.44
C GLY A 516 -9.02 27.04 -16.36
N ILE A 517 -8.12 28.01 -16.20
CA ILE A 517 -6.83 28.02 -16.91
C ILE A 517 -5.99 26.82 -16.45
N SER A 518 -5.70 25.88 -17.35
CA SER A 518 -4.82 24.74 -17.10
C SER A 518 -3.36 25.07 -17.40
N ARG A 519 -3.11 25.73 -18.53
CA ARG A 519 -1.74 26.06 -18.98
C ARG A 519 -1.71 27.31 -19.83
N VAL A 520 -0.70 28.16 -19.60
CA VAL A 520 -0.26 29.23 -20.51
C VAL A 520 1.09 28.82 -21.11
N PHE A 521 1.35 29.22 -22.35
CA PHE A 521 2.65 29.11 -23.01
C PHE A 521 2.83 30.25 -24.02
N VAL A 522 3.79 31.15 -23.78
CA VAL A 522 4.17 32.20 -24.73
C VAL A 522 5.32 31.69 -25.60
N ALA A 523 5.16 31.73 -26.92
CA ALA A 523 6.23 31.32 -27.83
C ALA A 523 7.28 32.43 -27.93
N ARG A 524 8.47 32.21 -27.37
CA ARG A 524 9.63 33.11 -27.46
C ARG A 524 10.71 32.51 -28.38
N ASP A 525 11.60 33.35 -28.92
CA ASP A 525 12.76 32.82 -29.65
C ASP A 525 13.84 32.29 -28.72
N ARG A 526 14.52 31.24 -29.16
CA ARG A 526 15.51 30.51 -28.38
C ARG A 526 16.84 31.25 -28.27
N GLU A 527 17.12 32.17 -29.20
CA GLU A 527 18.40 32.88 -29.31
C GLU A 527 18.30 34.36 -28.94
N THR A 528 17.17 35.04 -29.20
CA THR A 528 16.96 36.45 -28.83
C THR A 528 16.04 36.66 -27.62
N GLY A 529 15.28 35.65 -27.19
CA GLY A 529 14.33 35.73 -26.08
C GLY A 529 13.03 36.50 -26.35
N GLN A 530 12.91 37.21 -27.48
CA GLN A 530 11.74 38.01 -27.86
C GLN A 530 10.49 37.14 -28.12
N GLY A 531 9.30 37.71 -27.87
CA GLY A 531 8.02 37.05 -28.17
C GLY A 531 7.74 36.93 -29.66
N LYS A 532 7.37 35.74 -30.14
CA LYS A 532 7.05 35.46 -31.56
C LYS A 532 5.64 35.89 -31.99
N GLY A 533 5.02 36.81 -31.26
CA GLY A 533 3.69 37.34 -31.57
C GLY A 533 2.51 36.36 -31.38
N PHE A 534 2.74 35.18 -30.81
CA PHE A 534 1.68 34.20 -30.51
C PHE A 534 1.88 33.46 -29.17
N ALA A 535 0.75 33.07 -28.58
CA ALA A 535 0.70 32.30 -27.34
C ALA A 535 -0.42 31.24 -27.41
N PHE A 536 -0.33 30.24 -26.54
CA PHE A 536 -1.35 29.21 -26.36
C PHE A 536 -1.84 29.20 -24.92
N VAL A 537 -3.16 29.17 -24.73
CA VAL A 537 -3.83 29.08 -23.42
C VAL A 537 -4.80 27.90 -23.46
N SER A 538 -4.54 26.87 -22.64
CA SER A 538 -5.38 25.69 -22.52
C SER A 538 -6.28 25.80 -21.30
N PHE A 539 -7.59 25.65 -21.48
CA PHE A 539 -8.59 25.59 -20.42
C PHE A 539 -8.94 24.13 -20.08
N TYR A 540 -9.41 23.90 -18.85
CA TYR A 540 -10.03 22.63 -18.45
C TYR A 540 -11.43 22.46 -19.07
N GLU A 541 -12.20 23.53 -19.22
CA GLU A 541 -13.55 23.50 -19.81
C GLU A 541 -13.63 24.23 -21.16
N ARG A 542 -14.29 23.60 -22.12
CA ARG A 542 -14.53 24.15 -23.47
C ARG A 542 -15.46 25.36 -23.47
N ASP A 543 -16.45 25.37 -22.58
CA ASP A 543 -17.43 26.45 -22.48
C ASP A 543 -16.81 27.71 -21.88
N GLU A 544 -15.83 27.58 -20.97
CA GLU A 544 -15.02 28.71 -20.51
C GLU A 544 -14.13 29.26 -21.62
N ALA A 545 -13.46 28.40 -22.38
CA ALA A 545 -12.63 28.81 -23.52
C ALA A 545 -13.43 29.58 -24.59
N GLN A 546 -14.64 29.15 -24.93
CA GLN A 546 -15.49 29.90 -25.87
C GLN A 546 -15.89 31.27 -25.32
N ARG A 547 -16.35 31.34 -24.06
CA ARG A 547 -16.72 32.61 -23.40
C ARG A 547 -15.54 33.56 -23.24
N ALA A 548 -14.32 33.04 -23.16
CA ALA A 548 -13.08 33.81 -23.15
C ALA A 548 -12.71 34.33 -24.56
N MET A 549 -12.80 33.47 -25.58
CA MET A 549 -12.57 33.84 -26.99
C MET A 549 -13.50 35.00 -27.41
N GLU A 550 -14.80 34.89 -27.17
CA GLU A 550 -15.81 35.88 -27.56
C GLU A 550 -15.62 37.27 -26.90
N LYS A 551 -14.91 37.34 -25.75
CA LYS A 551 -14.74 38.58 -24.97
C LYS A 551 -13.33 39.19 -25.04
N ILE A 552 -12.32 38.40 -25.40
CA ILE A 552 -10.92 38.87 -25.53
C ILE A 552 -10.52 39.10 -26.99
N ASN A 553 -11.17 38.43 -27.96
CA ASN A 553 -10.93 38.68 -29.37
C ASN A 553 -11.36 40.12 -29.75
N GLY A 554 -10.41 40.92 -30.25
CA GLY A 554 -10.63 42.35 -30.53
C GLY A 554 -10.28 43.30 -29.37
N MET A 555 -9.80 42.79 -28.23
CA MET A 555 -9.32 43.64 -27.12
C MET A 555 -7.97 44.28 -27.49
N PRO A 556 -7.81 45.62 -27.32
CA PRO A 556 -6.49 46.24 -27.41
C PRO A 556 -5.64 45.88 -26.19
N TYR A 557 -4.40 45.46 -26.43
CA TYR A 557 -3.38 45.23 -25.40
C TYR A 557 -2.07 45.85 -25.88
N ASP A 558 -1.50 46.72 -25.04
CA ASP A 558 -0.38 47.58 -25.43
C ASP A 558 -0.71 48.31 -26.75
N HIS A 559 0.09 48.16 -27.81
CA HIS A 559 -0.09 48.82 -29.11
C HIS A 559 -0.75 47.94 -30.18
N GLN A 560 -1.26 46.75 -29.81
CA GLN A 560 -1.83 45.77 -30.75
C GLN A 560 -3.25 45.33 -30.36
N ILE A 561 -3.98 44.74 -31.30
CA ILE A 561 -5.32 44.19 -31.07
C ILE A 561 -5.22 42.66 -31.02
N LEU A 562 -5.54 42.07 -29.87
CA LEU A 562 -5.44 40.63 -29.66
C LEU A 562 -6.47 39.88 -30.51
N LYS A 563 -5.99 38.95 -31.34
CA LYS A 563 -6.86 38.05 -32.12
C LYS A 563 -6.78 36.64 -31.53
N VAL A 564 -7.93 36.11 -31.11
CA VAL A 564 -8.05 34.82 -30.41
C VAL A 564 -8.87 33.83 -31.24
N GLU A 565 -8.31 32.65 -31.48
CA GLU A 565 -8.92 31.56 -32.26
C GLU A 565 -8.71 30.22 -31.54
N PHE A 566 -9.53 29.20 -31.82
CA PHE A 566 -9.21 27.84 -31.36
C PHE A 566 -7.98 27.29 -32.10
N ALA A 567 -7.07 26.66 -31.36
CA ALA A 567 -5.88 26.05 -31.92
C ALA A 567 -6.25 24.82 -32.77
N GLN A 568 -5.97 24.87 -34.08
CA GLN A 568 -6.12 23.70 -34.93
C GLN A 568 -5.05 22.65 -34.59
N PRO A 569 -5.41 21.37 -34.38
CA PRO A 569 -4.43 20.30 -34.18
C PRO A 569 -3.58 20.13 -35.43
N LYS A 570 -2.30 19.82 -35.25
CA LYS A 570 -1.40 19.53 -36.39
C LYS A 570 -1.76 18.18 -36.98
N LYS A 571 -2.09 18.19 -38.29
CA LYS A 571 -2.07 16.99 -39.13
C LYS A 571 -0.64 16.57 -39.44
#